data_AF-A0A7S1JWF1-F1
#
_entry.id   AF-A0A7S1JWF1-F1
#
_cell.length_a   1.000
_cell.length_b   1.000
_cell.length_c   1.000
_cell.angle_alpha   90.00
_cell.angle_beta   90.00
_cell.angle_gamma   90.00
#
_symmetry.space_group_name_H-M   'P 1'
#
loop_
_entity.id
_entity.type
_entity.pdbx_description
1 polymer ?
#
loop_
_entity_poly.entity_id
_entity_poly.type
_entity_poly.pdbx_seq_one_letter_code
_entity_poly.pdbx_strand_id
1 'polypeptide(L)'
;VDLRAGGKYCLRVEDHIERDGPNALIRTPFMVVVAVTRPGTAASIVDMITRHSHIGRNTCRQKLLSMLRTADAAAHQVDDDIEVAGEAQTLSRRDPVTMDDIKVPVRGRDCKHLECIDLQPFVDMAKNNDS
;
A
#
# COMPACT_ATOMS: atom_id res chain seq x y z
N VAL A 1 17.02 23.80 24.98
CA VAL A 1 16.26 22.62 25.43
C VAL A 1 16.92 21.40 24.81
N ASP A 2 17.56 20.57 25.62
CA ASP A 2 18.39 19.44 25.18
C ASP A 2 17.49 18.21 24.89
N LEU A 3 17.46 17.77 23.64
CA LEU A 3 16.49 16.80 23.09
C LEU A 3 17.00 15.34 23.09
N ARG A 4 17.94 15.00 23.98
CA ARG A 4 18.60 13.67 23.96
C ARG A 4 17.92 12.58 24.78
N ALA A 5 16.82 12.84 25.49
CA ALA A 5 16.13 11.82 26.27
C ALA A 5 14.79 11.43 25.61
N GLY A 6 14.61 10.13 25.34
CA GLY A 6 13.37 9.54 24.82
C GLY A 6 12.21 9.65 25.80
N GLY A 7 11.67 10.86 25.97
CA GLY A 7 10.49 11.14 26.76
C GLY A 7 9.23 10.67 26.04
N LYS A 8 8.40 9.88 26.73
CA LYS A 8 7.00 9.68 26.36
C LYS A 8 6.24 10.93 26.76
N TYR A 9 5.73 11.69 25.79
CA TYR A 9 4.87 12.85 26.05
C TYR A 9 3.41 12.40 26.01
N CYS A 10 2.67 12.66 27.08
CA CYS A 10 1.23 12.41 27.16
C CYS A 10 0.51 13.72 26.86
N LEU A 11 -0.26 13.77 25.78
CA LEU A 11 -1.12 14.90 25.45
C LEU A 11 -2.41 14.79 26.26
N ARG A 12 -2.68 15.79 27.10
CA ARG A 12 -3.97 15.96 27.77
C ARG A 12 -4.90 16.68 26.78
N VAL A 13 -5.96 16.00 26.35
CA VAL A 13 -7.04 16.63 25.58
C VAL A 13 -7.85 17.47 26.56
N GLU A 14 -7.82 18.79 26.40
CA GLU A 14 -8.76 19.67 27.11
C GLU A 14 -9.96 19.95 26.20
N ASP A 15 -11.13 19.49 26.62
CA ASP A 15 -12.40 19.80 25.97
C ASP A 15 -12.75 21.27 26.25
N HIS A 16 -12.55 22.16 25.28
CA HIS A 16 -13.13 23.51 25.35
C HIS A 16 -14.64 23.45 25.13
N ILE A 17 -15.39 23.30 26.23
CA ILE A 17 -16.86 23.37 26.25
C ILE A 17 -17.29 24.84 26.31
N GLU A 18 -17.87 25.34 25.22
CA GLU A 18 -18.77 26.49 25.27
C GLU A 18 -20.16 26.01 24.86
N ARG A 19 -21.13 26.21 25.75
CA ARG A 19 -22.55 25.93 25.56
C ARG A 19 -23.25 27.23 25.15
N ASP A 20 -23.93 27.22 24.00
CA ASP A 20 -25.40 27.27 23.92
C ASP A 20 -25.89 27.85 22.58
N GLY A 21 -26.78 27.10 21.92
CA GLY A 21 -27.56 27.58 20.77
C GLY A 21 -28.23 26.43 19.99
N PRO A 22 -29.47 26.61 19.48
CA PRO A 22 -30.23 25.57 18.78
C PRO A 22 -29.67 25.17 17.39
N ASN A 23 -28.56 25.78 16.97
CA ASN A 23 -27.78 25.43 15.78
C ASN A 23 -26.46 24.76 16.19
N ALA A 24 -26.53 23.69 16.98
CA ALA A 24 -25.35 22.94 17.38
C ALA A 24 -24.70 22.29 16.14
N LEU A 25 -23.72 22.97 15.56
CA LEU A 25 -22.74 22.39 14.63
C LEU A 25 -22.24 21.08 15.25
N ILE A 26 -22.29 20.00 14.48
CA ILE A 26 -21.69 18.71 14.85
C ILE A 26 -20.20 18.98 15.10
N ARG A 27 -19.83 19.18 16.36
CA ARG A 27 -18.44 19.36 16.78
C ARG A 27 -17.78 17.99 16.69
N THR A 28 -17.04 17.75 15.62
CA THR A 28 -16.15 16.60 15.55
C THR A 28 -14.98 16.86 16.50
N PRO A 29 -14.73 16.00 17.51
CA PRO A 29 -13.56 16.14 18.35
C PRO A 29 -12.32 16.00 17.47
N PHE A 30 -11.35 16.90 17.63
CA PHE A 30 -10.07 16.83 16.95
C PHE A 30 -8.95 16.57 17.98
N MET A 31 -7.89 15.90 17.53
CA MET A 31 -6.73 15.60 18.34
C MET A 31 -5.51 16.23 17.68
N VAL A 32 -4.77 17.05 18.40
CA VAL A 32 -3.48 17.60 17.94
C VAL A 32 -2.37 16.72 18.48
N VAL A 33 -1.59 16.10 17.58
CA VAL A 33 -0.44 15.27 17.94
C VAL A 33 0.84 15.98 17.49
N VAL A 34 1.75 16.21 18.44
CA VAL A 34 3.11 16.70 18.15
C VAL A 34 4.07 15.54 18.32
N ALA A 35 4.73 15.17 17.23
CA ALA A 35 5.72 14.09 17.21
C ALA A 35 7.07 14.61 16.71
N VAL A 36 8.15 14.19 17.37
CA VAL A 36 9.51 14.42 16.87
C VAL A 36 9.87 13.26 15.95
N THR A 37 10.06 13.55 14.66
CA THR A 37 10.42 12.55 13.65
C THR A 37 11.82 12.80 13.12
N ARG A 38 12.44 11.75 12.56
CA ARG A 38 13.66 11.87 11.77
C ARG A 38 13.28 11.78 10.29
N PRO A 39 13.72 12.72 9.43
CA PRO A 39 13.47 12.61 8.00
C PRO A 39 14.19 11.38 7.46
N GLY A 40 13.44 10.48 6.83
CA GLY A 40 13.99 9.33 6.10
C GLY A 40 14.38 9.73 4.68
N THR A 41 15.39 9.07 4.12
CA THR A 41 15.72 9.18 2.69
C THR A 41 15.02 8.09 1.89
N ALA A 42 14.77 8.32 0.60
CA ALA A 42 14.26 7.30 -0.30
C ALA A 42 15.14 6.03 -0.26
N ALA A 43 16.46 6.20 -0.27
CA ALA A 43 17.42 5.11 -0.13
C ALA A 43 17.21 4.29 1.15
N SER A 44 16.96 4.94 2.30
CA SER A 44 16.69 4.23 3.56
C SER A 44 15.38 3.43 3.52
N ILE A 45 14.36 3.93 2.83
CA ILE A 45 13.07 3.23 2.68
C ILE A 45 13.25 2.01 1.77
N VAL A 46 13.95 2.19 0.64
CA VAL A 46 14.26 1.11 -0.29
C VAL A 46 15.04 0.01 0.41
N ASP A 47 16.10 0.36 1.14
CA ASP A 47 16.95 -0.56 1.91
C ASP A 47 16.18 -1.27 3.05
N MET A 48 15.21 -0.60 3.66
CA MET A 48 14.31 -1.22 4.65
C MET A 48 13.39 -2.26 4.00
N ILE A 49 12.78 -1.93 2.85
CA ILE A 49 11.84 -2.82 2.16
C ILE A 49 12.58 -4.05 1.63
N THR A 50 13.74 -3.87 0.99
CA THR A 50 14.52 -4.95 0.38
C THR A 50 15.09 -5.95 1.39
N ARG A 51 15.29 -5.54 2.66
CA ARG A 51 15.82 -6.43 3.71
C ARG A 51 14.76 -7.14 4.55
N HIS A 52 13.59 -6.52 4.74
CA HIS A 52 12.63 -6.98 5.74
C HIS A 52 11.26 -7.36 5.18
N SER A 53 10.94 -6.96 3.94
CA SER A 53 9.59 -7.15 3.37
C SER A 53 9.65 -7.97 2.09
N HIS A 54 9.32 -9.26 2.20
CA HIS A 54 9.17 -10.14 1.05
C HIS A 54 7.81 -10.84 1.06
N ILE A 55 7.19 -10.90 -0.12
CA ILE A 55 6.05 -11.78 -0.33
C ILE A 55 6.60 -13.18 -0.58
N GLY A 56 6.22 -14.13 0.27
CA GLY A 56 6.70 -15.51 0.18
C GLY A 56 6.31 -16.15 -1.16
N ARG A 57 7.22 -16.97 -1.71
CA ARG A 57 6.99 -17.72 -2.97
C ARG A 57 5.68 -18.51 -2.95
N ASN A 58 5.37 -19.13 -1.81
CA ASN A 58 4.15 -19.91 -1.63
C ASN A 58 2.89 -19.04 -1.72
N THR A 59 2.91 -17.83 -1.16
CA THR A 59 1.80 -16.87 -1.24
C THR A 59 1.55 -16.43 -2.68
N CYS A 60 2.61 -16.12 -3.43
CA CYS A 60 2.50 -15.79 -4.85
C CYS A 60 1.95 -16.96 -5.67
N ARG A 61 2.46 -18.18 -5.44
CA ARG A 61 1.99 -19.39 -6.12
C ARG A 61 0.51 -19.67 -5.84
N GLN A 62 0.09 -19.59 -4.58
CA GLN A 62 -1.32 -19.80 -4.21
C GLN A 62 -2.23 -18.79 -4.87
N LYS A 63 -1.80 -17.52 -4.94
CA LYS A 63 -2.56 -16.47 -5.62
C LYS A 63 -2.68 -16.71 -7.11
N LEU A 64 -1.58 -17.05 -7.77
CA LEU A 64 -1.58 -17.40 -9.20
C LEU A 64 -2.51 -18.59 -9.47
N LEU A 65 -2.42 -19.65 -8.65
CA LEU A 65 -3.31 -20.81 -8.77
C LEU A 65 -4.79 -20.45 -8.52
N SER A 66 -5.08 -19.56 -7.57
CA SER A 66 -6.46 -19.10 -7.37
C SER A 66 -6.98 -18.32 -8.57
N MET A 67 -6.15 -17.51 -9.22
CA MET A 67 -6.56 -16.74 -10.40
C MET A 67 -6.84 -17.64 -11.59
N LEU A 68 -5.99 -18.65 -11.83
CA LEU A 68 -6.20 -19.64 -12.89
C LEU A 68 -7.48 -20.45 -12.65
N ARG A 69 -7.71 -20.94 -11.43
CA ARG A 69 -8.92 -21.72 -11.09
C ARG A 69 -10.21 -20.93 -11.24
N THR A 70 -10.20 -19.64 -10.89
CA THR A 70 -11.39 -18.79 -11.06
C THR A 70 -11.69 -18.54 -12.53
N ALA A 71 -10.66 -18.48 -13.38
CA ALA A 71 -10.85 -18.39 -14.83
C ALA A 71 -11.51 -19.66 -15.38
N ASP A 72 -11.06 -20.85 -14.94
CA ASP A 72 -11.65 -22.13 -15.35
C ASP A 72 -13.11 -22.27 -14.88
N ALA A 73 -13.40 -21.87 -13.64
CA ALA A 73 -14.75 -21.96 -13.08
C ALA A 73 -15.75 -20.99 -13.72
N ALA A 74 -15.29 -19.82 -14.18
CA ALA A 74 -16.12 -18.88 -14.93
C ALA A 74 -16.42 -19.36 -16.35
N ALA A 75 -15.52 -20.11 -16.97
CA ALA A 75 -15.72 -20.71 -18.28
C ALA A 75 -16.75 -21.87 -18.27
N HIS A 76 -17.01 -22.47 -17.11
CA HIS A 76 -17.90 -23.64 -16.97
C HIS A 76 -19.35 -23.30 -16.56
N GLN A 77 -19.71 -22.02 -16.43
CA GLN A 77 -21.07 -21.58 -16.06
C GLN A 77 -21.91 -21.04 -17.23
N VAL A 78 -21.41 -21.14 -18.46
CA VAL A 78 -22.17 -20.77 -19.66
C VAL A 78 -22.48 -22.04 -20.44
N ASP A 79 -23.75 -22.43 -20.41
CA ASP A 79 -24.36 -23.38 -21.34
C ASP A 79 -24.07 -22.90 -22.78
N ASP A 80 -23.69 -23.81 -23.68
CA ASP A 80 -23.31 -23.64 -25.09
C ASP A 80 -21.87 -23.13 -25.43
N ASP A 81 -21.02 -24.10 -25.81
CA ASP A 81 -19.99 -24.06 -26.88
C ASP A 81 -18.83 -23.04 -26.86
N ILE A 82 -18.52 -22.37 -25.74
CA ILE A 82 -17.31 -21.54 -25.66
C ILE A 82 -16.37 -22.01 -24.54
N GLU A 83 -15.53 -22.99 -24.84
CA GLU A 83 -14.34 -23.29 -24.03
C GLU A 83 -13.31 -22.16 -24.19
N VAL A 84 -13.39 -21.12 -23.36
CA VAL A 84 -12.26 -20.19 -23.19
C VAL A 84 -11.25 -20.85 -22.26
N ALA A 85 -10.41 -21.73 -22.79
CA ALA A 85 -9.25 -22.22 -22.08
C ALA A 85 -8.29 -21.04 -21.84
N GLY A 86 -8.21 -20.56 -20.60
CA GLY A 86 -7.22 -19.56 -20.20
C GLY A 86 -5.83 -20.17 -20.13
N GLU A 87 -5.20 -20.44 -21.28
CA GLU A 87 -3.98 -21.25 -21.36
C GLU A 87 -2.73 -20.56 -20.77
N ALA A 88 -2.71 -19.24 -20.71
CA ALA A 88 -1.56 -18.50 -20.18
C ALA A 88 -1.93 -17.11 -19.66
N GLN A 89 -1.40 -16.76 -18.49
CA GLN A 89 -1.39 -15.37 -18.01
C GLN A 89 -0.03 -14.74 -18.32
N THR A 90 -0.02 -13.77 -19.24
CA THR A 90 1.18 -12.99 -19.56
C THR A 90 1.40 -11.91 -18.50
N LEU A 91 2.60 -11.84 -17.95
CA LEU A 91 3.02 -10.77 -17.03
C LEU A 91 4.10 -9.92 -17.69
N SER A 92 3.92 -8.60 -17.68
CA SER A 92 4.96 -7.68 -18.12
C SER A 92 6.10 -7.62 -17.11
N ARG A 93 7.33 -7.55 -17.62
CA ARG A 93 8.53 -7.21 -16.82
C ARG A 93 8.81 -5.71 -16.76
N ARG A 94 8.05 -4.92 -17.53
CA ARG A 94 8.15 -3.47 -17.55
C ARG A 94 7.26 -2.87 -16.47
N ASP A 95 7.78 -1.86 -15.79
CA ASP A 95 7.05 -1.07 -14.82
C ASP A 95 5.95 -0.29 -15.55
N PRO A 96 4.66 -0.44 -15.17
CA PRO A 96 3.59 0.33 -15.80
C PRO A 96 3.71 1.84 -15.59
N VAL A 97 4.54 2.31 -14.66
CA VAL A 97 4.75 3.74 -14.40
C VAL A 97 5.83 4.32 -15.31
N THR A 98 7.03 3.73 -15.30
CA THR A 98 8.19 4.27 -16.03
C THR A 98 8.34 3.69 -17.43
N MET A 99 7.65 2.58 -17.72
CA MET A 99 7.82 1.75 -18.92
C MET A 99 9.22 1.13 -19.09
N ASP A 100 10.08 1.25 -18.07
CA ASP A 100 11.40 0.62 -18.00
C ASP A 100 11.32 -0.79 -17.40
N ASP A 101 12.39 -1.58 -17.54
CA ASP A 101 12.48 -2.90 -16.90
C ASP A 101 12.51 -2.78 -15.36
N ILE A 102 11.66 -3.56 -14.69
CA ILE A 102 11.56 -3.60 -13.23
C ILE A 102 12.86 -4.18 -12.64
N LYS A 103 13.50 -3.41 -11.75
CA LYS A 103 14.70 -3.86 -11.00
C LYS A 103 14.32 -4.53 -9.69
N VAL A 104 13.42 -3.92 -8.92
CA VAL A 104 12.95 -4.43 -7.64
C VAL A 104 11.43 -4.53 -7.69
N PRO A 105 10.86 -5.71 -8.00
CA PRO A 105 9.42 -5.86 -8.15
C PRO A 105 8.74 -5.77 -6.80
N VAL A 106 7.84 -4.79 -6.67
CA VAL A 106 7.02 -4.61 -5.47
C VAL A 106 5.55 -4.50 -5.82
N ARG A 107 4.71 -4.87 -4.86
CA ARG A 107 3.27 -4.66 -4.87
C ARG A 107 2.76 -4.61 -3.44
N GLY A 108 1.58 -4.02 -3.25
CA GLY A 108 0.87 -4.12 -1.98
C GLY A 108 0.56 -5.59 -1.65
N ARG A 109 0.61 -5.94 -0.35
CA ARG A 109 0.32 -7.32 0.10
C ARG A 109 -1.08 -7.76 -0.32
N ASP A 110 -2.02 -6.83 -0.31
CA ASP A 110 -3.45 -7.07 -0.58
C ASP A 110 -3.86 -6.74 -2.04
N CYS A 111 -2.93 -6.31 -2.91
CA CYS A 111 -3.20 -6.03 -4.31
C CYS A 111 -3.77 -7.27 -5.02
N LYS A 112 -4.98 -7.22 -5.59
CA LYS A 112 -5.63 -8.39 -6.22
C LYS A 112 -4.91 -8.89 -7.48
N HIS A 113 -4.18 -8.02 -8.18
CA HIS A 113 -3.40 -8.34 -9.37
C HIS A 113 -2.04 -8.99 -9.04
N LEU A 114 -1.43 -9.62 -10.05
CA LEU A 114 -0.06 -10.15 -9.99
C LEU A 114 1.00 -9.13 -10.46
N GLU A 115 0.58 -8.09 -11.18
CA GLU A 115 1.48 -7.06 -11.69
C GLU A 115 2.23 -6.36 -10.56
N CYS A 116 3.50 -6.07 -10.81
CA CYS A 116 4.41 -5.40 -9.91
C CYS A 116 4.86 -4.07 -10.53
N ILE A 117 5.27 -3.14 -9.68
CA ILE A 117 5.90 -1.87 -10.06
C ILE A 117 7.36 -1.87 -9.60
N ASP A 118 8.19 -0.97 -10.13
CA ASP A 118 9.55 -0.82 -9.62
C ASP A 118 9.56 0.02 -8.34
N LEU A 119 10.35 -0.42 -7.36
CA LEU A 119 10.34 0.18 -6.02
C LEU A 119 10.90 1.61 -6.01
N GLN A 120 12.00 1.85 -6.71
CA GLN A 120 12.71 3.12 -6.64
C GLN A 120 11.84 4.28 -7.19
N PRO A 121 11.28 4.20 -8.41
CA PRO A 121 10.38 5.23 -8.93
C PRO A 121 9.14 5.42 -8.04
N PHE A 122 8.59 4.33 -7.50
CA PHE A 122 7.44 4.42 -6.59
C PHE A 122 7.73 5.25 -5.33
N VAL A 123 8.87 5.02 -4.68
CA VAL A 123 9.28 5.78 -3.49
C VAL A 123 9.57 7.25 -3.83
N ASP A 124 10.21 7.50 -4.98
CA ASP A 124 10.53 8.87 -5.41
C ASP A 124 9.26 9.68 -5.74
N MET A 125 8.26 9.07 -6.38
CA MET A 125 6.95 9.70 -6.60
C MET A 125 6.23 10.02 -5.29
N ALA A 126 6.23 9.08 -4.35
CA ALA A 126 5.58 9.27 -3.05
C ALA A 126 6.20 10.45 -2.28
N LYS A 127 7.53 10.63 -2.38
CA LYS A 127 8.22 11.76 -1.76
C LYS A 127 7.80 13.13 -2.33
N ASN A 128 7.51 13.19 -3.62
CA ASN A 128 7.21 14.47 -4.30
C ASN A 128 5.78 14.95 -4.05
N ASN A 129 4.84 14.08 -3.67
CA ASN A 129 3.46 14.44 -3.38
C ASN A 129 3.26 15.16 -2.02
N ASP A 130 4.29 15.22 -1.18
CA ASP A 130 4.29 15.94 0.11
C ASP A 130 4.83 17.39 -0.02
N SER A 131 4.92 17.94 -1.24
CA SER A 131 5.38 19.33 -1.52
C SER A 131 4.20 20.26 -1.80
#